data_AF-A0A964PZB8-F1
#
_entry.id   AF-A0A964PZB8-F1
#
_cell.length_a   1.000
_cell.length_b   1.000
_cell.length_c   1.000
_cell.angle_alpha   90.00
_cell.angle_beta   90.00
_cell.angle_gamma   90.00
#
_symmetry.space_group_name_H-M   'P 1'
#
loop_
_entity.id
_entity.type
_entity.pdbx_description
1 polymer ?
#
loop_
_entity_poly.entity_id
_entity_poly.type
_entity_poly.pdbx_seq_one_letter_code
_entity_poly.pdbx_strand_id
1 'polypeptide(L)'
;MGTHESEVRRALGRLQRAIEKSHRELEALSAALRHAEGDDFPRGEYAGAESAIQNLLDFTESEGRRLEDKILTAGGLEPGRVRRSSSS
;
A
#
# COMPACT_ATOMS: atom_id res chain seq x y z
N MET A 1 7.64 10.05 18.55
CA MET A 1 6.46 9.48 17.86
C MET A 1 5.63 8.75 18.89
N GLY A 2 4.33 9.04 18.96
CA GLY A 2 3.44 8.35 19.89
C GLY A 2 3.32 6.87 19.54
N THR A 3 3.13 6.01 20.55
CA THR A 3 2.91 4.56 20.36
C THR A 3 1.79 4.28 19.35
N HIS A 4 0.68 5.03 19.43
CA HIS A 4 -0.46 4.92 18.52
C HIS A 4 -0.12 5.22 17.04
N GLU A 5 0.70 6.24 16.76
CA GLU A 5 1.11 6.56 15.37
C GLU A 5 1.96 5.44 14.78
N SER A 6 2.86 4.87 15.59
CA SER A 6 3.70 3.75 15.18
C SER A 6 2.89 2.48 14.93
N GLU A 7 1.83 2.25 15.71
CA GLU A 7 0.91 1.12 15.55
C GLU A 7 0.11 1.25 14.25
N VAL A 8 -0.43 2.44 13.94
CA VAL A 8 -1.15 2.69 12.69
C VAL A 8 -0.24 2.49 11.49
N ARG A 9 0.98 3.06 11.48
CA ARG A 9 1.96 2.85 10.39
C ARG A 9 2.28 1.37 10.18
N ARG A 10 2.47 0.62 11.28
CA ARG A 10 2.72 -0.82 11.20
C ARG A 10 1.52 -1.58 10.66
N ALA A 11 0.31 -1.23 11.11
CA ALA A 11 -0.92 -1.87 10.64
C ALA A 11 -1.13 -1.64 9.14
N LEU A 12 -0.95 -0.41 8.67
CA LEU A 12 -1.03 -0.05 7.26
C LEU A 12 -0.01 -0.83 6.42
N GLY A 13 1.26 -0.85 6.85
CA GLY A 13 2.29 -1.60 6.14
C GLY A 13 2.04 -3.12 6.12
N ARG A 14 1.43 -3.69 7.17
CA ARG A 14 1.01 -5.10 7.16
C ARG A 14 -0.10 -5.35 6.14
N LEU A 15 -1.10 -4.46 6.07
CA LEU A 15 -2.19 -4.56 5.11
C LEU A 15 -1.67 -4.46 3.68
N GLN A 16 -0.83 -3.47 3.37
CA GLN A 16 -0.22 -3.30 2.05
C GLN A 16 0.51 -4.57 1.59
N ARG A 17 1.39 -5.12 2.44
CA ARG A 17 2.12 -6.37 2.11
C ARG A 17 1.20 -7.56 1.89
N ALA A 18 0.09 -7.64 2.63
CA ALA A 18 -0.89 -8.70 2.45
C ALA A 18 -1.59 -8.57 1.09
N ILE A 19 -2.00 -7.36 0.71
CA ILE A 19 -2.63 -7.07 -0.59
C ILE A 19 -1.65 -7.35 -1.74
N GLU A 20 -0.38 -6.91 -1.64
CA GLU A 20 0.66 -7.20 -2.63
C GLU A 20 0.89 -8.71 -2.79
N LYS A 21 0.86 -9.46 -1.69
CA LYS A 21 0.94 -10.92 -1.75
C LYS A 21 -0.30 -11.48 -2.46
N SER A 22 -1.50 -11.08 -2.06
CA SER A 22 -2.74 -11.50 -2.71
C SER A 22 -2.76 -11.21 -4.21
N HIS A 23 -2.20 -10.07 -4.63
CA HIS A 23 -2.06 -9.73 -6.04
C HIS A 23 -1.23 -10.77 -6.80
N ARG A 24 -0.03 -11.09 -6.31
CA ARG A 24 0.85 -12.09 -6.92
C ARG A 24 0.22 -13.48 -6.97
N GLU A 25 -0.50 -13.87 -5.92
CA GLU A 25 -1.21 -15.15 -5.89
C GLU A 25 -2.37 -15.18 -6.90
N LEU A 26 -3.10 -14.05 -7.07
CA LEU A 26 -4.15 -13.93 -8.08
C LEU A 26 -3.57 -14.01 -9.51
N GLU A 27 -2.43 -13.35 -9.77
CA GLU A 27 -1.73 -13.45 -11.06
C GLU A 27 -1.31 -14.90 -11.36
N ALA A 28 -0.75 -15.60 -10.38
CA ALA A 28 -0.36 -17.00 -10.52
C ALA A 28 -1.56 -17.91 -10.81
N LEU A 29 -2.68 -17.72 -10.09
CA LEU A 29 -3.93 -18.45 -10.32
C LEU A 29 -4.50 -18.16 -11.71
N SER A 30 -4.56 -16.89 -12.11
CA SER A 30 -5.02 -16.45 -13.43
C SER A 30 -4.21 -17.09 -14.54
N ALA A 31 -2.88 -17.14 -14.42
CA ALA A 31 -2.01 -17.77 -15.39
C ALA A 31 -2.25 -19.29 -15.50
N ALA A 32 -2.39 -19.98 -14.35
CA ALA A 32 -2.63 -21.42 -14.32
C ALA A 32 -3.98 -21.79 -14.96
N LEU A 33 -5.05 -21.05 -14.63
CA LEU A 33 -6.39 -21.31 -15.17
C LEU A 33 -6.50 -20.91 -16.64
N ARG A 34 -5.87 -19.81 -17.09
CA ARG A 34 -5.78 -19.48 -18.53
C ARG A 34 -5.17 -20.62 -19.32
N HIS A 35 -4.16 -21.29 -18.77
CA HIS A 35 -3.53 -22.43 -19.43
C HIS A 35 -4.45 -23.65 -19.46
N ALA A 36 -5.22 -23.90 -18.40
CA ALA A 36 -6.11 -25.05 -18.28
C ALA A 36 -7.43 -24.90 -19.07
N GLU A 37 -8.02 -23.71 -19.08
CA GLU A 37 -9.37 -23.43 -19.59
C GLU A 37 -9.38 -22.74 -20.96
N GLY A 38 -8.26 -22.11 -21.37
CA GLY A 38 -8.13 -21.48 -22.68
C GLY A 38 -9.16 -20.37 -22.93
N ASP A 39 -10.12 -20.67 -23.81
CA ASP A 39 -11.18 -19.73 -24.23
C ASP A 39 -12.32 -19.63 -23.22
N ASP A 40 -12.55 -20.68 -22.40
CA ASP A 40 -13.58 -20.70 -21.36
C ASP A 40 -13.16 -19.92 -20.10
N PHE A 41 -11.89 -19.50 -20.03
CA PHE A 41 -11.36 -18.77 -18.89
C PHE A 41 -12.11 -17.44 -18.65
N PRO A 42 -12.63 -17.17 -17.44
CA PRO A 42 -13.46 -16.00 -17.14
C PRO A 42 -12.62 -14.72 -17.00
N ARG A 43 -12.10 -14.20 -18.13
CA ARG A 43 -11.21 -13.03 -18.19
C ARG A 43 -11.77 -11.81 -17.47
N GLY A 44 -13.08 -11.57 -17.59
CA GLY A 44 -13.75 -10.41 -16.99
C GLY A 44 -13.76 -10.46 -15.46
N GLU A 45 -14.00 -11.62 -14.87
CA GLU A 45 -14.03 -11.80 -13.41
C GLU A 45 -12.65 -11.59 -12.81
N TYR A 46 -11.61 -12.17 -13.42
CA TYR A 46 -10.23 -11.98 -12.98
C TYR A 46 -9.74 -10.54 -13.14
N ALA A 47 -10.08 -9.87 -14.25
CA ALA A 47 -9.76 -8.45 -14.42
C ALA A 47 -10.47 -7.56 -13.38
N GLY A 48 -11.71 -7.92 -13.00
CA GLY A 48 -12.44 -7.25 -11.92
C GLY A 48 -11.77 -7.44 -10.55
N ALA A 49 -11.34 -8.67 -10.24
CA ALA A 49 -10.62 -8.98 -9.02
C ALA A 49 -9.26 -8.24 -8.95
N GLU A 50 -8.51 -8.22 -10.05
CA GLU A 50 -7.25 -7.48 -10.19
C GLU A 50 -7.46 -5.98 -9.97
N SER A 51 -8.49 -5.39 -10.59
CA SER A 51 -8.86 -3.99 -10.40
C SER A 51 -9.21 -3.68 -8.94
N ALA A 52 -9.93 -4.58 -8.25
CA ALA A 52 -10.26 -4.40 -6.84
C ALA A 52 -9.01 -4.44 -5.94
N ILE A 53 -8.06 -5.32 -6.22
CA ILE A 53 -6.77 -5.37 -5.53
C ILE A 53 -5.98 -4.07 -5.77
N GLN A 54 -5.93 -3.59 -7.01
CA GLN A 54 -5.23 -2.34 -7.34
C GLN A 54 -5.84 -1.15 -6.58
N ASN A 55 -7.17 -1.05 -6.53
CA ASN A 55 -7.87 -0.02 -5.76
C ASN A 55 -7.51 -0.07 -4.26
N LEU A 56 -7.32 -1.28 -3.71
CA LEU A 56 -6.89 -1.43 -2.32
C LEU A 56 -5.43 -1.01 -2.11
N LEU A 57 -4.53 -1.28 -3.08
CA LEU A 57 -3.15 -0.80 -3.03
C LEU A 57 -3.11 0.73 -3.05
N ASP A 58 -3.80 1.35 -4.00
CA ASP A 58 -3.89 2.80 -4.13
C ASP A 58 -4.46 3.46 -2.87
N PHE A 59 -5.49 2.83 -2.27
CA PHE A 59 -6.04 3.25 -0.99
C PHE A 59 -4.99 3.23 0.12
N THR A 60 -4.22 2.13 0.25
CA THR A 60 -3.19 2.05 1.29
C THR A 60 -2.07 3.05 1.10
N GLU A 61 -1.69 3.36 -0.14
CA GLU A 61 -0.70 4.38 -0.44
C GLU A 61 -1.21 5.78 -0.06
N SER A 62 -2.44 6.12 -0.47
CA SER A 62 -3.09 7.38 -0.14
C SER A 62 -3.20 7.59 1.39
N GLU A 63 -3.63 6.56 2.11
CA GLU A 63 -3.71 6.62 3.58
C GLU A 63 -2.33 6.76 4.24
N GLY A 64 -1.29 6.17 3.65
CA GLY A 64 0.09 6.33 4.09
C GLY A 64 0.55 7.78 4.00
N ARG A 65 0.33 8.41 2.85
CA ARG A 65 0.63 9.83 2.62
C ARG A 65 -0.15 10.72 3.57
N ARG A 66 -1.46 10.48 3.72
CA ARG A 66 -2.31 11.26 4.65
C ARG A 66 -1.85 11.15 6.11
N LEU A 67 -1.39 9.98 6.53
CA LEU A 67 -0.84 9.78 7.87
C LEU A 67 0.50 10.52 8.05
N GLU A 68 1.34 10.53 7.02
CA GLU A 68 2.60 11.28 7.01
C GLU A 68 2.35 12.79 7.09
N ASP A 69 1.47 13.33 6.26
CA ASP A 69 1.09 14.75 6.25
C ASP A 69 0.57 15.20 7.61
N LYS A 70 -0.28 14.37 8.24
CA LYS A 70 -0.78 14.66 9.59
C LYS A 70 0.33 14.71 10.62
N ILE A 71 1.31 13.81 10.55
CA ILE A 71 2.44 13.76 11.48
C ILE A 71 3.37 14.96 11.27
N LEU A 72 3.64 15.35 10.02
CA LEU A 72 4.45 16.53 9.69
C LEU A 72 3.77 17.82 10.17
N THR A 73 2.46 17.95 9.93
CA THR A 73 1.66 19.13 10.32
C THR A 73 1.47 19.22 11.83
N ALA A 74 1.16 18.10 12.50
CA ALA A 74 0.98 18.06 13.96
C ALA A 74 2.31 18.14 14.74
N GLY A 75 3.42 17.74 14.12
CA GLY A 75 4.77 17.80 14.69
C GLY A 75 5.44 19.17 14.60
N GLY A 76 4.82 20.18 13.97
CA GLY A 76 5.35 21.55 13.90
C GLY A 76 6.66 21.69 13.11
N LEU A 77 6.97 20.75 12.23
CA LEU A 77 8.16 20.85 11.37
C LEU A 77 7.78 21.53 10.05
N GLU A 78 7.89 22.86 10.04
CA GLU A 78 8.08 23.61 8.80
C GLU A 78 9.29 22.99 8.03
N PRO A 79 9.14 22.67 6.73
CA PRO A 79 10.23 22.15 5.90
C PRO A 79 11.28 23.24 5.68
N GLY A 80 12.15 23.45 6.68
CA GLY A 80 13.17 24.51 6.63
C GLY A 80 14.03 24.67 7.88
N ARG A 81 13.73 24.02 9.02
CA ARG A 81 14.54 24.14 10.25
C ARG A 81 15.35 22.89 10.58
N VAL A 82 16.20 22.45 9.67
CA VAL A 82 17.38 21.67 10.05
C VAL A 82 18.48 22.66 10.42
N ARG A 83 18.54 23.04 11.70
CA ARG A 83 19.66 23.83 12.22
C ARG A 83 20.87 22.90 12.27
N ARG A 84 21.78 23.01 11.29
CA ARG A 84 23.13 22.43 11.40
C ARG A 84 23.83 23.12 12.57
N SER A 85 23.91 22.47 13.71
CA SER A 85 24.89 22.81 14.73
C SER A 85 26.24 22.27 14.27
N SER A 86 26.97 23.11 13.52
CA SER A 86 28.43 23.05 13.50
C SER A 86 28.92 23.25 14.92
N SER A 87 29.55 22.23 15.50
CA SER A 87 30.35 22.39 16.72
C SER A 87 31.81 22.33 16.31
N SER A 88 32.51 23.42 16.66
CA SER A 88 33.94 23.67 16.50
C SER A 88 34.80 22.71 17.30
#